data_AF-A0A484ZVP3-F1
#
_entry.id   AF-A0A484ZVP3-F1
#
_cell.length_a   1.000
_cell.length_b   1.000
_cell.length_c   1.000
_cell.angle_alpha   90.00
_cell.angle_beta   90.00
_cell.angle_gamma   90.00
#
_symmetry.space_group_name_H-M   'P 1'
#
loop_
_entity.id
_entity.type
_entity.pdbx_description
1 polymer ?
#
loop_
_entity_poly.entity_id
_entity_poly.type
_entity_poly.pdbx_seq_one_letter_code
_entity_poly.pdbx_strand_id
1 'polypeptide(L)' 'MMMFILVRASLPRPRYDQVMAFGWRVCLPLTLLNLLVTAAVILIRAQ' A
#
# COMPACT_ATOMS: atom_id res chain seq x y z
N MET A 1 -5.57 -1.36 -20.83
CA MET A 1 -4.49 -1.09 -21.81
C MET A 1 -4.13 0.39 -21.88
N MET A 2 -5.07 1.29 -22.21
CA MET A 2 -4.82 2.74 -22.36
C MET A 2 -4.19 3.41 -21.12
N MET A 3 -4.65 3.10 -19.91
CA MET A 3 -4.12 3.72 -18.68
C MET A 3 -2.63 3.40 -18.45
N PHE A 4 -2.17 2.18 -18.74
CA PHE A 4 -0.75 1.83 -18.59
C PHE A 4 0.16 2.61 -19.55
N ILE A 5 -0.35 2.98 -20.73
CA ILE A 5 0.39 3.77 -21.74
C ILE A 5 0.52 5.22 -21.28
N LEU A 6 -0.52 5.78 -20.66
CA LEU A 6 -0.50 7.14 -20.10
C LEU A 6 0.40 7.22 -18.86
N VAL A 7 0.30 6.23 -17.96
CA VAL A 7 1.12 6.16 -16.73
C VAL A 7 2.61 6.14 -17.05
N ARG A 8 3.05 5.32 -18.00
CA ARG A 8 4.47 5.27 -18.41
C ARG A 8 4.92 6.50 -19.21
N ALA A 9 4.00 7.21 -19.86
CA ALA A 9 4.28 8.46 -20.58
C ALA A 9 4.39 9.67 -19.63
N SER A 10 3.62 9.67 -18.53
CA SER A 10 3.58 10.75 -17.54
C SER A 10 4.54 10.57 -16.37
N LEU A 11 4.94 9.33 -16.02
CA LEU A 11 5.90 9.10 -14.93
C LEU A 11 7.36 9.16 -15.44
N PRO A 12 8.17 10.15 -15.01
CA PRO A 12 9.62 10.08 -15.19
C PRO A 12 10.16 8.93 -14.33
N ARG A 13 11.04 8.07 -14.87
CA ARG A 13 11.52 6.82 -14.22
C ARG A 13 11.71 7.00 -12.71
N PRO A 14 10.78 6.52 -11.86
CA PRO A 14 10.98 6.60 -10.43
C PRO A 14 12.12 5.67 -10.06
N ARG A 15 13.08 6.16 -9.26
CA ARG A 15 14.16 5.30 -8.73
C ARG A 15 13.52 4.19 -7.90
N TYR A 16 14.03 2.97 -8.06
CA TYR A 16 13.58 1.81 -7.29
C TYR A 16 13.65 2.07 -5.77
N ASP A 17 14.62 2.87 -5.33
CA ASP A 17 14.77 3.34 -3.96
C ASP A 17 13.54 4.10 -3.43
N GLN A 18 12.90 4.93 -4.26
CA GLN A 18 11.74 5.73 -3.83
C GLN A 18 10.49 4.86 -3.68
N VAL A 19 10.34 3.87 -4.56
CA VAL A 19 9.25 2.89 -4.50
C VAL A 19 9.42 1.99 -3.27
N MET A 20 10.65 1.53 -3.02
CA MET A 20 11.00 0.73 -1.85
C MET A 20 10.78 1.50 -0.55
N ALA A 21 11.22 2.77 -0.50
CA ALA A 21 11.03 3.64 0.66
C ALA A 21 9.54 3.88 0.95
N PHE A 22 8.71 4.05 -0.09
CA PHE A 22 7.26 4.19 0.08
C PHE A 22 6.62 2.89 0.57
N GLY A 23 6.96 1.75 -0.03
CA GLY A 23 6.46 0.44 0.40
C GLY A 23 6.84 0.11 1.85
N TRP A 24 8.08 0.41 2.23
CA TRP A 24 8.58 0.10 3.56
C TRP A 24 8.06 1.07 4.63
N ARG A 25 7.95 2.37 4.31
CA ARG A 25 7.52 3.39 5.29
C ARG A 25 6.01 3.55 5.39
N VAL A 26 5.25 3.18 4.36
CA VAL A 26 3.81 3.42 4.29
C VAL A 26 3.02 2.12 4.16
N CYS A 27 3.32 1.25 3.19
CA CYS A 27 2.53 0.03 3.02
C CYS A 27 2.65 -0.91 4.23
N LEU A 28 3.85 -1.11 4.75
CA LEU A 28 4.10 -2.05 5.86
C LEU A 28 3.36 -1.69 7.17
N PRO A 29 3.47 -0.45 7.70
CA PRO A 29 2.70 -0.09 8.89
C PRO A 29 1.19 -0.02 8.63
N LEU A 30 0.77 0.37 7.41
CA LEU A 30 -0.65 0.46 7.07
C LEU A 30 -1.32 -0.92 7.02
N THR A 31 -0.66 -1.93 6.45
CA THR A 31 -1.19 -3.30 6.44
C THR A 31 -1.23 -3.91 7.83
N LEU A 32 -0.21 -3.65 8.65
CA LEU A 32 -0.18 -4.10 10.05
C LEU A 32 -1.31 -3.48 10.88
N LEU A 33 -1.57 -2.18 10.69
CA LEU A 33 -2.68 -1.48 11.34
C LEU A 33 -4.04 -2.06 10.90
N ASN A 34 -4.24 -2.27 9.59
CA ASN A 34 -5.47 -2.85 9.08
C ASN A 34 -5.71 -4.26 9.63
N LEU A 35 -4.65 -5.07 9.75
CA LEU A 35 -4.72 -6.40 10.36
C LEU A 35 -5.15 -6.32 11.83
N LEU A 36 -4.52 -5.45 12.63
CA LEU A 36 -4.86 -5.24 14.04
C LEU A 36 -6.30 -4.75 14.22
N VAL A 37 -6.73 -3.78 13.41
CA VAL A 37 -8.10 -3.26 13.44
C VAL A 37 -9.10 -4.35 13.08
N THR A 38 -8.83 -5.12 12.03
CA THR A 38 -9.70 -6.22 11.61
C THR A 38 -9.78 -7.30 12.68
N ALA A 39 -8.66 -7.66 13.30
CA ALA A 39 -8.62 -8.61 14.42
C ALA A 39 -9.42 -8.10 15.64
N ALA A 40 -9.27 -6.83 16.00
CA ALA A 40 -10.03 -6.23 17.10
C ALA A 40 -11.55 -6.18 16.81
N VAL A 41 -11.94 -5.84 15.58
CA VAL A 41 -13.34 -5.83 15.14
C VAL A 41 -13.92 -7.24 15.20
N ILE A 42 -13.19 -8.26 14.71
CA ILE A 42 -13.64 -9.66 14.78
C ILE A 42 -13.79 -10.11 16.24
N LEU A 43 -12.85 -9.77 17.12
CA LEU A 43 -12.93 -10.13 18.54
C LEU A 43 -14.18 -9.54 19.21
N ILE A 44 -14.48 -8.26 18.96
CA ILE A 44 -15.66 -7.57 19.50
C ILE A 44 -16.96 -8.13 18.88
N ARG A 45 -16.93 -8.58 17.62
CA ARG A 45 -18.09 -9.16 16.90
C ARG A 45 -18.32 -10.63 17.24
N ALA A 46 -17.28 -11.35 17.66
CA ALA A 46 -17.33 -12.75 18.03
C ALA A 46 -17.78 -12.96 19.49
N GLN A 47 -17.89 -11.89 20.26
CA GLN A 47 -18.48 -11.85 21.59
C GLN A 47 -19.97 -11.49 21.50
#